data_AF-A0AAW9J563-F1
#
_entry.id   AF-A0AAW9J563-F1
#
_cell.length_a   1.000
_cell.length_b   1.000
_cell.length_c   1.000
_cell.angle_alpha   90.00
_cell.angle_beta   90.00
_cell.angle_gamma   90.00
#
_symmetry.space_group_name_H-M   'P 1'
#
loop_
_entity.id
_entity.type
_entity.pdbx_description
1 polymer ?
#
loop_
_entity_poly.entity_id
_entity_poly.type
_entity_poly.pdbx_seq_one_letter_code
_entity_poly.pdbx_strand_id
1 'polypeptide(L)'
;LQDRPLKDGIDKSSQVRIKYSFAIPNANDVKDGEVFKMNMPKQIAIQYPLDMDIKDDDGNVIAKAHFDTNGEITIVFTNYASTHSNIDGYFYIDTIFDRDNIGDINPEKIVFELGGDAEPVVIDVNFDQPEQPSTSIEKTGSYDASKNEITWNVKVNNERVTVNNAQLIDNIPIGQEYVE
;
A
#
# COMPACT_ATOMS: atom_id res chain seq x y z
N LEU A 1 -18.95 -0.17 -4.59
CA LEU A 1 -17.68 -0.13 -5.37
C LEU A 1 -17.91 -0.82 -6.72
N GLN A 2 -17.47 -0.25 -7.84
CA GLN A 2 -17.49 -0.94 -9.15
C GLN A 2 -16.18 -1.71 -9.29
N ASP A 3 -16.22 -2.94 -9.82
CA ASP A 3 -15.09 -3.89 -9.95
C ASP A 3 -14.05 -3.40 -10.99
N ARG A 4 -13.48 -2.22 -10.72
CA ARG A 4 -12.52 -1.51 -11.58
C ARG A 4 -11.14 -1.61 -10.94
N PRO A 5 -10.07 -1.71 -11.74
CA PRO A 5 -8.71 -1.69 -11.23
C PRO A 5 -8.45 -0.40 -10.43
N LEU A 6 -7.61 -0.53 -9.39
CA LEU A 6 -7.12 0.61 -8.62
C LEU A 6 -6.45 1.61 -9.58
N LYS A 7 -6.76 2.89 -9.39
CA LYS A 7 -6.14 3.99 -10.14
C LYS A 7 -4.91 4.50 -9.39
N ASP A 8 -4.14 5.38 -10.01
CA ASP A 8 -3.10 6.12 -9.31
C ASP A 8 -3.69 7.26 -8.47
N GLY A 9 -2.94 7.68 -7.44
CA GLY A 9 -3.32 8.81 -6.58
C GLY A 9 -4.51 8.47 -5.70
N ILE A 10 -4.42 7.34 -5.00
CA ILE A 10 -5.48 6.89 -4.09
C ILE A 10 -5.30 7.58 -2.73
N ASP A 11 -6.34 8.21 -2.22
CA ASP A 11 -6.33 8.72 -0.84
C ASP A 11 -6.19 7.53 0.14
N LYS A 12 -5.30 7.66 1.13
CA LYS A 12 -4.94 6.61 2.09
C LYS A 12 -6.09 6.17 3.01
N SER A 13 -7.25 6.83 2.96
CA SER A 13 -8.48 6.47 3.68
C SER A 13 -9.62 6.07 2.72
N SER A 14 -9.32 5.86 1.44
CA SER A 14 -10.31 5.49 0.42
C SER A 14 -10.98 4.16 0.74
N GLN A 15 -12.25 4.03 0.33
CA GLN A 15 -12.93 2.74 0.31
C GLN A 15 -12.32 1.81 -0.74
N VAL A 16 -12.15 0.55 -0.38
CA VAL A 16 -11.57 -0.50 -1.21
C VAL A 16 -12.39 -1.78 -1.10
N ARG A 17 -12.48 -2.54 -2.19
CA ARG A 17 -13.05 -3.88 -2.21
C ARG A 17 -11.93 -4.90 -2.26
N ILE A 18 -11.90 -5.82 -1.30
CA ILE A 18 -10.98 -6.95 -1.31
C ILE A 18 -11.76 -8.17 -1.76
N LYS A 19 -11.36 -8.75 -2.90
CA LYS A 19 -11.99 -9.94 -3.47
C LYS A 19 -11.04 -11.12 -3.37
N TYR A 20 -11.45 -12.15 -2.63
CA TYR A 20 -10.74 -13.42 -2.56
C TYR A 20 -11.44 -14.42 -3.48
N SER A 21 -10.66 -15.06 -4.36
CA SER A 21 -11.12 -16.22 -5.13
C SER A 21 -10.46 -17.46 -4.55
N PHE A 22 -11.21 -18.56 -4.42
CA PHE A 22 -10.75 -19.78 -3.78
C PHE A 22 -11.18 -21.01 -4.57
N ALA A 23 -10.45 -22.10 -4.37
CA ALA A 23 -10.86 -23.45 -4.74
C ALA A 23 -10.52 -24.37 -3.57
N ILE A 24 -11.46 -25.23 -3.18
CA ILE A 24 -11.26 -26.27 -2.18
C ILE A 24 -10.90 -27.55 -2.94
N PRO A 25 -9.72 -28.15 -2.71
CA PRO A 25 -9.33 -29.41 -3.33
C PRO A 25 -10.35 -30.53 -3.10
N ASN A 26 -10.44 -31.47 -4.04
CA ASN A 26 -11.38 -32.58 -3.96
C ASN A 26 -10.92 -33.68 -3.01
N ALA A 27 -11.88 -34.18 -2.24
CA ALA A 27 -11.83 -35.33 -1.33
C ALA A 27 -11.15 -35.10 0.03
N ASN A 28 -11.93 -35.26 1.12
CA ASN A 28 -11.50 -35.46 2.52
C ASN A 28 -10.58 -34.41 3.18
N ASP A 29 -10.24 -33.31 2.50
CA ASP A 29 -9.31 -32.31 3.04
C ASP A 29 -9.95 -31.33 4.03
N VAL A 30 -11.28 -31.20 4.02
CA VAL A 30 -12.00 -30.26 4.88
C VAL A 30 -13.18 -30.94 5.56
N LYS A 31 -13.28 -30.78 6.88
CA LYS A 31 -14.36 -31.33 7.72
C LYS A 31 -15.39 -30.26 8.07
N ASP A 32 -16.61 -30.70 8.39
CA ASP A 32 -17.63 -29.82 8.96
C ASP A 32 -17.11 -29.21 10.29
N GLY A 33 -17.19 -27.89 10.40
CA GLY A 33 -16.66 -27.12 11.52
C GLY A 33 -15.15 -26.91 11.51
N GLU A 34 -14.43 -27.35 10.48
CA GLU A 34 -13.01 -27.06 10.33
C GLU A 34 -12.76 -25.57 10.16
N VAL A 35 -11.71 -25.08 10.80
CA VAL A 35 -11.41 -23.64 10.88
C VAL A 35 -10.17 -23.32 10.07
N PHE A 36 -10.33 -22.39 9.13
CA PHE A 36 -9.23 -21.75 8.42
C PHE A 36 -9.08 -20.31 8.92
N LYS A 37 -7.84 -19.91 9.20
CA LYS A 37 -7.52 -18.56 9.68
C LYS A 37 -6.54 -17.88 8.75
N MET A 38 -6.80 -16.61 8.49
CA MET A 38 -5.89 -15.72 7.77
C MET A 38 -5.98 -14.31 8.35
N ASN A 39 -5.07 -13.43 7.94
CA ASN A 39 -5.06 -12.04 8.41
C ASN A 39 -5.18 -11.08 7.24
N MET A 40 -5.99 -10.05 7.43
CA MET A 40 -5.99 -8.88 6.56
C MET A 40 -4.65 -8.14 6.69
N PRO A 41 -4.05 -7.66 5.59
CA PRO A 41 -2.87 -6.80 5.67
C PRO A 41 -3.16 -5.54 6.50
N LYS A 42 -2.20 -5.10 7.31
CA LYS A 42 -2.37 -3.95 8.21
C LYS A 42 -2.76 -2.64 7.51
N GLN A 43 -2.47 -2.51 6.21
CA GLN A 43 -2.86 -1.36 5.38
C GLN A 43 -4.36 -1.32 5.08
N ILE A 44 -5.13 -2.34 5.46
CA ILE A 44 -6.56 -2.45 5.22
C ILE A 44 -7.25 -2.63 6.58
N ALA A 45 -8.02 -1.62 7.00
CA ALA A 45 -8.74 -1.69 8.27
C ALA A 45 -10.04 -2.48 8.12
N ILE A 46 -10.45 -3.20 9.16
CA ILE A 46 -11.81 -3.70 9.33
C ILE A 46 -12.47 -2.83 10.40
N GLN A 47 -13.34 -1.89 9.99
CA GLN A 47 -13.88 -0.86 10.91
C GLN A 47 -14.83 -1.44 11.95
N TYR A 48 -15.58 -2.47 11.58
CA TYR A 48 -16.55 -3.15 12.43
C TYR A 48 -16.47 -4.64 12.16
N PRO A 49 -16.64 -5.49 13.19
CA PRO A 49 -16.67 -6.91 12.99
C PRO A 49 -17.89 -7.28 12.14
N LEU A 50 -17.74 -8.29 11.28
CA LEU A 50 -18.77 -8.71 10.33
C LEU A 50 -18.77 -10.23 10.18
N ASP A 51 -19.97 -10.81 10.13
CA ASP A 51 -20.19 -12.19 9.73
C ASP A 51 -20.72 -12.27 8.30
N MET A 52 -20.26 -13.25 7.53
CA MET A 52 -20.64 -13.48 6.14
C MET A 52 -20.79 -14.97 5.85
N ASP A 53 -21.87 -15.34 5.17
CA ASP A 53 -21.97 -16.66 4.53
C ASP A 53 -21.24 -16.63 3.18
N ILE A 54 -20.29 -17.54 2.98
CA ILE A 54 -19.65 -17.80 1.68
C ILE A 54 -20.49 -18.85 0.96
N LYS A 55 -20.97 -18.52 -0.24
CA LYS A 55 -21.94 -19.32 -0.99
C LYS A 55 -21.42 -19.69 -2.39
N ASP A 56 -21.90 -20.80 -2.91
CA ASP A 56 -21.77 -21.14 -4.35
C ASP A 56 -22.84 -20.42 -5.18
N ASP A 57 -22.82 -20.65 -6.50
CA ASP A 57 -23.75 -20.06 -7.47
C ASP A 57 -25.22 -20.48 -7.24
N ASP A 58 -25.46 -21.65 -6.63
CA ASP A 58 -26.79 -22.16 -6.27
C ASP A 58 -27.28 -21.62 -4.92
N GLY A 59 -26.44 -20.86 -4.20
CA GLY A 59 -26.75 -20.24 -2.92
C GLY A 59 -26.52 -21.13 -1.70
N ASN A 60 -25.89 -22.30 -1.86
CA ASN A 60 -25.52 -23.19 -0.76
C ASN A 60 -24.38 -22.58 0.05
N VAL A 61 -24.46 -22.65 1.39
CA VAL A 61 -23.43 -22.09 2.27
C VAL A 61 -22.26 -23.05 2.41
N ILE A 62 -21.13 -22.73 1.77
CA ILE A 62 -19.87 -23.49 1.82
C ILE A 62 -19.16 -23.27 3.17
N ALA A 63 -19.13 -22.03 3.63
CA ALA A 63 -18.45 -21.64 4.87
C ALA A 63 -19.06 -20.38 5.48
N LYS A 64 -18.73 -20.13 6.74
CA LYS A 64 -19.08 -18.89 7.45
C LYS A 64 -17.81 -18.17 7.84
N ALA A 65 -17.66 -16.93 7.42
CA ALA A 65 -16.52 -16.08 7.72
C ALA A 65 -16.88 -15.07 8.80
N HIS A 66 -15.99 -14.91 9.77
CA HIS A 66 -15.99 -13.85 10.77
C HIS A 66 -14.76 -12.96 10.54
N PHE A 67 -14.99 -11.66 10.38
CA PHE A 67 -13.96 -10.64 10.22
C PHE A 67 -13.89 -9.82 11.50
N ASP A 68 -12.76 -9.81 12.19
CA ASP A 68 -12.56 -9.02 13.42
C ASP A 68 -11.81 -7.70 13.11
N THR A 69 -12.00 -6.69 13.96
CA THR A 69 -11.36 -5.38 13.78
C THR A 69 -9.85 -5.42 14.00
N ASN A 70 -9.32 -6.47 14.61
CA ASN A 70 -7.88 -6.71 14.73
C ASN A 70 -7.23 -7.23 13.44
N GLY A 71 -8.00 -7.48 12.38
CA GLY A 71 -7.51 -8.02 11.11
C GLY A 71 -7.65 -9.54 10.96
N GLU A 72 -7.99 -10.28 12.03
CA GLU A 72 -8.18 -11.72 11.98
C GLU A 72 -9.45 -12.07 11.19
N ILE A 73 -9.29 -13.01 10.25
CA ILE A 73 -10.38 -13.59 9.47
C ILE A 73 -10.47 -15.06 9.84
N THR A 74 -11.60 -15.47 10.41
CA THR A 74 -11.88 -16.86 10.77
C THR A 74 -12.95 -17.41 9.85
N ILE A 75 -12.63 -18.45 9.09
CA ILE A 75 -13.54 -19.15 8.18
C ILE A 75 -13.84 -20.53 8.75
N VAL A 76 -15.12 -20.82 8.97
CA VAL A 76 -15.60 -22.11 9.45
C VAL A 76 -16.35 -22.82 8.34
N PHE A 77 -15.81 -23.95 7.87
CA PHE A 77 -16.40 -24.72 6.79
C PHE A 77 -17.66 -25.47 7.26
N THR A 78 -18.66 -25.55 6.39
CA THR A 78 -19.89 -26.31 6.67
C THR A 78 -19.77 -27.73 6.14
N ASN A 79 -20.72 -28.59 6.49
CA ASN A 79 -20.87 -29.92 5.90
C ASN A 79 -21.01 -29.91 4.37
N TYR A 80 -21.37 -28.77 3.75
CA TYR A 80 -21.37 -28.68 2.30
C TYR A 80 -19.96 -28.86 1.73
N ALA A 81 -18.97 -28.19 2.33
CA ALA A 81 -17.56 -28.28 1.94
C ALA A 81 -16.98 -29.70 2.11
N SER A 82 -17.48 -30.47 3.08
CA SER A 82 -17.00 -31.83 3.35
C SER A 82 -17.68 -32.92 2.52
N THR A 83 -18.83 -32.63 1.90
CA THR A 83 -19.64 -33.63 1.17
C THR A 83 -19.70 -33.41 -0.33
N HIS A 84 -19.24 -32.27 -0.82
CA HIS A 84 -19.21 -31.92 -2.23
C HIS A 84 -17.77 -31.82 -2.74
N SER A 85 -17.62 -31.72 -4.06
CA SER A 85 -16.32 -31.63 -4.73
C SER A 85 -16.45 -30.64 -5.89
N ASN A 86 -15.33 -30.11 -6.34
CA ASN A 86 -15.17 -29.03 -7.30
C ASN A 86 -15.81 -27.75 -6.76
N ILE A 87 -15.48 -27.44 -5.51
CA ILE A 87 -15.96 -26.23 -4.85
C ILE A 87 -14.94 -25.13 -5.14
N ASP A 88 -15.33 -24.17 -5.96
CA ASP A 88 -14.63 -22.92 -6.15
C ASP A 88 -15.61 -21.76 -6.05
N GLY A 89 -15.07 -20.56 -5.85
CA GLY A 89 -15.90 -19.38 -5.72
C GLY A 89 -15.11 -18.15 -5.33
N TYR A 90 -15.83 -17.12 -4.94
CA TYR A 90 -15.23 -15.91 -4.43
C TYR A 90 -16.11 -15.31 -3.33
N PHE A 91 -15.47 -14.53 -2.46
CA PHE A 91 -16.15 -13.62 -1.57
C PHE A 91 -15.43 -12.28 -1.61
N TYR A 92 -16.12 -11.21 -1.19
CA TYR A 92 -15.51 -9.90 -1.11
C TYR A 92 -15.98 -9.15 0.12
N ILE A 93 -15.13 -8.27 0.61
CA ILE A 93 -15.47 -7.29 1.65
C ILE A 93 -15.21 -5.89 1.11
N ASP A 94 -16.17 -5.00 1.38
CA ASP A 94 -16.03 -3.57 1.16
C ASP A 94 -15.55 -2.95 2.46
N THR A 95 -14.38 -2.32 2.43
CA THR A 95 -13.76 -1.71 3.61
C THR A 95 -12.97 -0.46 3.23
N ILE A 96 -12.05 0.02 4.10
CA ILE A 96 -11.19 1.16 3.85
C ILE A 96 -9.71 0.80 3.99
N PHE A 97 -8.87 1.59 3.33
CA PHE A 97 -7.45 1.63 3.67
C PHE A 97 -7.22 2.22 5.07
N ASP A 98 -6.22 1.70 5.76
CA ASP A 98 -5.74 2.22 7.04
C ASP A 98 -4.58 3.18 6.81
N ARG A 99 -4.90 4.48 6.77
CA ARG A 99 -3.93 5.55 6.56
C ARG A 99 -2.75 5.49 7.53
N ASP A 100 -2.99 5.13 8.79
CA ASP A 100 -1.94 5.14 9.83
C ASP A 100 -0.92 4.01 9.61
N ASN A 101 -1.29 2.99 8.83
CA ASN A 101 -0.44 1.89 8.43
C ASN A 101 0.15 2.04 7.02
N ILE A 102 -0.10 3.16 6.32
CA ILE A 102 0.41 3.44 4.96
C ILE A 102 1.44 4.59 5.00
N GLY A 103 2.71 4.23 4.77
CA GLY A 103 3.84 5.16 4.77
C GLY A 103 3.93 6.04 3.52
N ASP A 104 5.04 6.78 3.40
CA ASP A 104 5.27 7.71 2.28
C ASP A 104 6.12 7.10 1.14
N ILE A 105 6.19 5.77 1.09
CA ILE A 105 6.80 5.02 -0.02
C ILE A 105 5.74 4.85 -1.10
N ASN A 106 6.12 5.01 -2.37
CA ASN A 106 5.21 4.86 -3.49
C ASN A 106 5.92 4.13 -4.67
N PRO A 107 5.40 3.00 -5.16
CA PRO A 107 4.20 2.29 -4.70
C PRO A 107 4.38 1.67 -3.30
N GLU A 108 3.30 1.67 -2.51
CA GLU A 108 3.21 0.89 -1.27
C GLU A 108 2.88 -0.57 -1.63
N LYS A 109 3.63 -1.52 -1.05
CA LYS A 109 3.45 -2.95 -1.30
C LYS A 109 2.52 -3.55 -0.26
N ILE A 110 1.31 -3.91 -0.66
CA ILE A 110 0.34 -4.60 0.19
C ILE A 110 0.47 -6.10 -0.05
N VAL A 111 0.89 -6.84 0.99
CA VAL A 111 1.13 -8.29 0.93
C VAL A 111 -0.01 -9.03 1.60
N PHE A 112 -0.71 -9.86 0.82
CA PHE A 112 -1.76 -10.75 1.29
C PHE A 112 -1.20 -12.13 1.58
N GLU A 113 -1.11 -12.44 2.87
CA GLU A 113 -0.74 -13.77 3.36
C GLU A 113 -2.00 -14.65 3.36
N LEU A 114 -2.14 -15.52 2.36
CA LEU A 114 -3.35 -16.32 2.17
C LEU A 114 -3.47 -17.50 3.14
N GLY A 115 -2.36 -17.91 3.77
CA GLY A 115 -2.32 -19.03 4.71
C GLY A 115 -2.14 -20.40 4.02
N GLY A 116 -1.88 -21.44 4.83
CA GLY A 116 -1.57 -22.78 4.31
C GLY A 116 -0.27 -22.82 3.51
N ASP A 117 -0.28 -23.54 2.39
CA ASP A 117 0.85 -23.64 1.44
C ASP A 117 0.76 -22.62 0.29
N ALA A 118 -0.15 -21.64 0.38
CA ALA A 118 -0.31 -20.63 -0.66
C ALA A 118 0.81 -19.59 -0.61
N GLU A 119 1.35 -19.25 -1.78
CA GLU A 119 2.29 -18.14 -1.93
C GLU A 119 1.58 -16.79 -1.66
N PRO A 120 2.27 -15.83 -1.02
CA PRO A 120 1.70 -14.51 -0.78
C PRO A 120 1.39 -13.77 -2.08
N VAL A 121 0.31 -13.00 -2.09
CA VAL A 121 -0.03 -12.11 -3.22
C VAL A 121 0.40 -10.69 -2.87
N VAL A 122 1.25 -10.10 -3.72
CA VAL A 122 1.71 -8.72 -3.55
C VAL A 122 0.97 -7.81 -4.53
N ILE A 123 0.35 -6.76 -4.01
CA ILE A 123 -0.32 -5.71 -4.77
C ILE A 123 0.41 -4.38 -4.54
N ASP A 124 0.90 -3.79 -5.61
CA ASP A 124 1.48 -2.44 -5.59
C ASP A 124 0.36 -1.41 -5.71
N VAL A 125 0.25 -0.50 -4.74
CA VAL A 125 -0.78 0.55 -4.71
C VAL A 125 -0.14 1.93 -4.69
N ASN A 126 -0.57 2.78 -5.62
CA ASN A 126 -0.09 4.15 -5.74
C ASN A 126 -0.97 5.11 -4.92
N PHE A 127 -0.58 5.39 -3.68
CA PHE A 127 -1.29 6.33 -2.82
C PHE A 127 -0.87 7.78 -3.09
N ASP A 128 -1.78 8.72 -2.83
CA ASP A 128 -1.46 10.13 -2.73
C ASP A 128 -0.40 10.36 -1.65
N GLN A 129 0.68 11.02 -2.05
CA GLN A 129 1.79 11.36 -1.19
C GLN A 129 1.65 12.81 -0.73
N PRO A 130 2.07 13.15 0.50
CA PRO A 130 2.13 14.54 0.92
C PRO A 130 2.99 15.32 -0.07
N GLU A 131 2.57 16.54 -0.39
CA GLU A 131 3.42 17.44 -1.18
C GLU A 131 4.77 17.60 -0.48
N GLN A 132 5.84 17.30 -1.21
CA GLN A 132 7.18 17.51 -0.69
C GLN A 132 7.41 19.02 -0.60
N PRO A 133 7.79 19.55 0.58
CA PRO A 133 8.03 20.97 0.72
C PRO A 133 9.16 21.39 -0.21
N SER A 134 8.94 22.44 -0.98
CA SER A 134 9.94 22.97 -1.90
C SER A 134 11.05 23.70 -1.14
N THR A 135 12.26 23.67 -1.69
CA THR A 135 13.43 24.40 -1.19
C THR A 135 13.95 25.31 -2.28
N SER A 136 14.43 26.50 -1.93
CA SER A 136 14.96 27.48 -2.88
C SER A 136 16.49 27.56 -2.87
N ILE A 137 17.04 28.05 -3.98
CA ILE A 137 18.44 28.42 -4.11
C ILE A 137 18.56 29.82 -4.71
N GLU A 138 19.37 30.67 -4.10
CA GLU A 138 19.70 32.01 -4.58
C GLU A 138 21.22 32.18 -4.65
N LYS A 139 21.71 32.77 -5.74
CA LYS A 139 23.12 33.11 -5.92
C LYS A 139 23.25 34.57 -6.30
N THR A 140 24.04 35.32 -5.54
CA THR A 140 24.36 36.73 -5.82
C THR A 140 25.86 36.92 -5.90
N GLY A 141 26.33 37.90 -6.66
CA GLY A 141 27.74 38.16 -6.90
C GLY A 141 28.09 39.62 -6.69
N SER A 142 29.27 39.87 -6.12
CA SER A 142 29.85 41.21 -5.98
C SER A 142 31.26 41.22 -6.55
N TYR A 143 31.51 42.11 -7.51
CA TYR A 143 32.82 42.24 -8.16
C TYR A 143 33.71 43.26 -7.44
N ASP A 144 34.97 42.89 -7.19
CA ASP A 144 36.02 43.75 -6.66
C ASP A 144 37.09 43.99 -7.74
N ALA A 145 37.09 45.19 -8.32
CA ALA A 145 38.02 45.59 -9.38
C ALA A 145 39.48 45.71 -8.92
N SER A 146 39.73 45.89 -7.61
CA SER A 146 41.10 46.03 -7.09
C SER A 146 41.84 44.69 -7.05
N LYS A 147 41.08 43.60 -6.93
CA LYS A 147 41.56 42.22 -6.91
C LYS A 147 41.27 41.46 -8.20
N ASN A 148 40.39 42.00 -9.03
CA ASN A 148 39.84 41.31 -10.20
C ASN A 148 39.12 40.00 -9.81
N GLU A 149 38.36 40.05 -8.72
CA GLU A 149 37.67 38.89 -8.11
C GLU A 149 36.15 39.11 -8.04
N ILE A 150 35.38 38.03 -8.12
CA ILE A 150 33.93 38.05 -7.86
C ILE A 150 33.65 37.21 -6.60
N THR A 151 33.09 37.84 -5.57
CA THR A 151 32.60 37.14 -4.39
C THR A 151 31.17 36.67 -4.65
N TRP A 152 30.96 35.35 -4.65
CA TRP A 152 29.63 34.76 -4.75
C TRP A 152 29.04 34.46 -3.37
N ASN A 153 27.80 34.89 -3.12
CA ASN A 153 27.02 34.50 -1.96
C ASN A 153 25.88 33.58 -2.41
N VAL A 154 25.91 32.33 -1.92
CA VAL A 154 24.89 31.31 -2.22
C VAL A 154 24.07 31.07 -0.97
N LYS A 155 22.76 31.26 -1.07
CA LYS A 155 21.78 30.89 -0.04
C LYS A 155 21.00 29.68 -0.52
N VAL A 156 20.97 28.65 0.31
CA VAL A 156 20.28 27.39 0.02
C VAL A 156 19.29 27.13 1.14
N ASN A 157 18.10 26.68 0.78
CA ASN A 157 17.10 26.21 1.74
C ASN A 157 16.72 27.28 2.78
N ASN A 158 16.35 28.46 2.29
CA ASN A 158 15.84 29.55 3.13
C ASN A 158 14.57 29.12 3.91
N GLU A 159 13.85 28.12 3.40
CA GLU A 159 12.64 27.52 3.97
C GLU A 159 12.94 26.58 5.15
N ARG A 160 14.22 26.20 5.34
CA ARG A 160 14.69 25.29 6.41
C ARG A 160 13.98 23.94 6.40
N VAL A 161 13.68 23.42 5.22
CA VAL A 161 13.03 22.11 5.05
C VAL A 161 14.08 21.00 5.01
N THR A 162 13.70 19.77 5.36
CA THR A 162 14.65 18.65 5.30
C THR A 162 14.89 18.27 3.85
N VAL A 163 16.16 18.29 3.42
CA VAL A 163 16.57 17.87 2.08
C VAL A 163 17.52 16.68 2.24
N ASN A 164 17.09 15.51 1.77
CA ASN A 164 17.93 14.31 1.78
C ASN A 164 18.79 14.27 0.51
N ASN A 165 20.06 13.84 0.64
CA ASN A 165 21.00 13.71 -0.48
C ASN A 165 21.22 15.01 -1.30
N ALA A 166 21.25 16.16 -0.63
CA ALA A 166 21.44 17.46 -1.29
C ALA A 166 22.80 17.56 -2.00
N GLN A 167 22.79 18.09 -3.23
CA GLN A 167 24.00 18.37 -4.00
C GLN A 167 23.96 19.80 -4.55
N LEU A 168 25.04 20.55 -4.35
CA LEU A 168 25.26 21.88 -4.91
C LEU A 168 26.41 21.80 -5.92
N ILE A 169 26.14 22.09 -7.18
CA ILE A 169 27.13 22.08 -8.26
C ILE A 169 27.22 23.49 -8.84
N ASP A 170 28.42 24.05 -8.84
CA ASP A 170 28.72 25.36 -9.43
C ASP A 170 29.74 25.20 -10.56
N ASN A 171 29.31 25.39 -11.79
CA ASN A 171 30.18 25.30 -12.95
C ASN A 171 30.80 26.67 -13.23
N ILE A 172 32.10 26.81 -12.97
CA ILE A 172 32.82 28.06 -13.20
C ILE A 172 32.98 28.27 -14.71
N PRO A 173 32.49 29.40 -15.27
CA PRO A 173 32.53 29.65 -16.70
C PRO A 173 33.97 29.92 -17.19
N ILE A 174 34.20 29.72 -18.48
CA ILE A 174 35.47 30.01 -19.13
C ILE A 174 35.87 31.47 -18.89
N GLY A 175 37.13 31.69 -18.51
CA GLY A 175 37.66 33.02 -18.18
C GLY A 175 37.52 33.41 -16.71
N GLN A 176 36.97 32.52 -15.87
CA GLN A 176 37.02 32.61 -14.42
C GLN A 176 37.73 31.39 -13.86
N GLU A 177 38.36 31.57 -12.70
CA GLU A 177 38.92 30.48 -11.91
C GLU A 177 38.49 30.65 -10.44
N TYR A 178 38.44 29.54 -9.72
CA TYR A 178 38.22 29.58 -8.28
C TYR A 178 39.50 30.06 -7.60
N VAL A 179 39.35 31.02 -6.69
CA VAL A 179 40.43 31.52 -5.84
C VAL A 179 40.03 31.24 -4.39
N GLU A 180 40.93 30.59 -3.62
CA GLU A 180 40.73 30.21 -2.21
C GLU A 180 41.05 31.35 -1.23
#